data_AF-A0A3D5TNK8-F1
#
_entry.id   AF-A0A3D5TNK8-F1
#
_cell.length_a   1.000
_cell.length_b   1.000
_cell.length_c   1.000
_cell.angle_alpha   90.00
_cell.angle_beta   90.00
_cell.angle_gamma   90.00
#
_symmetry.space_group_name_H-M   'P 1'
#
loop_
_entity.id
_entity.type
_entity.pdbx_description
1 polymer ?
#
loop_
_entity_poly.entity_id
_entity_poly.type
_entity_poly.pdbx_seq_one_letter_code
_entity_poly.pdbx_strand_id
1 'polypeptide(L)'
;MYSFHDSCIKEMHYISGAYTTAEKSMYPINDRRTLRVLIQSQIDSSAAIELEFSGIISLSLRPTDEKYTCEILEASLEEKDGYFIWKDDIDLSEESDRCGTVICSERLSWREIKSVYGSDEFYSPAE
;
A
#
# COMPACT_ATOMS: atom_id res chain seq x y z
N MET A 1 -0.63 -18.18 7.28
CA MET A 1 -1.63 -17.09 7.19
C MET A 1 -0.87 -15.85 7.59
N TYR A 2 -0.58 -14.96 6.64
CA TYR A 2 0.07 -13.69 6.97
C TYR A 2 -0.95 -12.80 7.66
N SER A 3 -0.69 -12.46 8.91
CA SER A 3 -1.47 -11.48 9.65
C SER A 3 -0.82 -10.11 9.44
N PHE A 4 -1.62 -9.08 9.17
CA PHE A 4 -1.14 -7.71 9.16
C PHE A 4 -1.12 -7.08 10.56
N HIS A 5 -1.60 -7.80 11.59
CA HIS A 5 -1.58 -7.33 12.98
C HIS A 5 -0.15 -6.96 13.42
N ASP A 6 -0.03 -5.92 14.25
CA ASP A 6 1.24 -5.32 14.69
C ASP A 6 2.23 -5.06 13.55
N SER A 7 1.71 -4.57 12.44
CA SER A 7 2.50 -4.14 11.30
C SER A 7 2.20 -2.67 10.99
N CYS A 8 3.05 -2.02 10.20
CA CYS A 8 2.80 -0.67 9.71
C CYS A 8 3.00 -0.61 8.20
N ILE A 9 2.20 0.23 7.53
CA ILE A 9 2.52 0.65 6.16
C ILE A 9 3.80 1.50 6.25
N LYS A 10 4.90 0.96 5.76
CA LYS A 10 6.21 1.62 5.77
C LYS A 10 6.34 2.57 4.60
N GLU A 11 6.07 2.08 3.39
CA GLU A 11 6.28 2.83 2.15
C GLU A 11 5.28 2.46 1.07
N MET A 12 4.97 3.43 0.21
CA MET A 12 4.16 3.25 -0.98
C MET A 12 4.90 3.79 -2.21
N HIS A 13 4.90 3.02 -3.29
CA HIS A 13 5.50 3.44 -4.56
C HIS A 13 4.52 3.24 -5.72
N TYR A 14 4.07 4.37 -6.27
CA TYR A 14 3.12 4.41 -7.38
C TYR A 14 3.82 4.77 -8.68
N ILE A 15 3.57 3.97 -9.73
CA ILE A 15 3.99 4.27 -11.09
C ILE A 15 2.75 4.32 -11.99
N SER A 16 2.45 5.52 -12.49
CA SER A 16 1.34 5.74 -13.42
C SER A 16 1.62 5.16 -14.81
N GLY A 17 2.87 5.30 -15.28
CA GLY A 17 3.27 5.05 -16.67
C GLY A 17 3.31 6.33 -17.52
N ALA A 18 2.72 7.42 -17.03
CA ALA A 18 2.80 8.72 -17.68
C ALA A 18 4.18 9.37 -17.48
N TYR A 19 4.66 10.11 -18.48
CA TYR A 19 5.95 10.82 -18.42
C TYR A 19 5.98 12.05 -19.33
N THR A 20 7.03 12.86 -19.17
CA THR A 20 7.39 13.95 -20.08
C THR A 20 8.76 13.69 -20.69
N THR A 21 9.04 14.27 -21.86
CA THR A 21 10.34 14.14 -22.53
C THR A 21 11.17 15.41 -22.37
N ALA A 22 12.47 15.31 -22.66
CA ALA A 22 13.38 16.47 -22.64
C ALA A 22 12.93 17.57 -23.64
N GLU A 23 12.23 17.18 -24.69
CA GLU A 23 11.66 18.06 -25.73
C GLU A 23 10.34 18.72 -25.29
N LYS A 24 9.98 18.65 -24.00
CA LYS A 24 8.74 19.21 -23.44
C LYS A 24 7.46 18.60 -24.03
N SER A 25 7.56 17.36 -24.53
CA SER A 25 6.39 16.57 -24.92
C SER A 25 5.87 15.75 -23.74
N MET A 26 4.61 15.31 -23.83
CA MET A 26 3.95 14.54 -22.76
C MET A 26 3.37 13.24 -23.31
N TYR A 27 3.53 12.16 -22.54
CA TYR A 27 2.75 10.94 -22.64
C TYR A 27 1.80 10.87 -21.44
N PRO A 28 0.59 11.47 -21.52
CA PRO A 28 -0.32 11.61 -20.39
C PRO A 28 -1.23 10.37 -20.20
N ILE A 29 -0.69 9.18 -20.40
CA ILE A 29 -1.46 7.93 -20.30
C ILE A 29 -0.98 7.13 -19.09
N ASN A 30 -1.90 6.84 -18.18
CA ASN A 30 -1.63 5.99 -17.02
C ASN A 30 -1.79 4.51 -17.43
N ASP A 31 -0.88 4.00 -18.24
CA ASP A 31 -0.93 2.65 -18.79
C ASP A 31 -0.37 1.57 -17.83
N ARG A 32 0.35 1.97 -16.77
CA ARG A 32 0.85 1.06 -15.73
C ARG A 32 -0.09 0.95 -14.53
N ARG A 33 -0.42 2.09 -13.90
CA ARG A 33 -1.25 2.17 -12.67
C ARG A 33 -0.87 1.11 -11.62
N THR A 34 0.42 0.99 -11.32
CA THR A 34 0.94 0.02 -10.35
C THR A 34 1.25 0.71 -9.04
N LEU A 35 0.68 0.24 -7.93
CA LEU A 35 1.02 0.66 -6.58
C LEU A 35 1.65 -0.51 -5.84
N ARG A 36 2.86 -0.30 -5.30
CA ARG A 36 3.48 -1.22 -4.36
C ARG A 36 3.39 -0.67 -2.96
N VAL A 37 3.01 -1.51 -2.01
CA VAL A 37 2.87 -1.16 -0.59
C VAL A 37 3.76 -2.09 0.21
N LEU A 38 4.75 -1.52 0.88
CA LEU A 38 5.62 -2.23 1.79
C LEU A 38 5.04 -2.16 3.19
N ILE A 39 4.80 -3.32 3.79
CA ILE A 39 4.33 -3.46 5.17
C ILE A 39 5.40 -4.16 5.98
N GLN A 40 5.82 -3.56 7.09
CA GLN A 40 6.77 -4.15 8.04
C GLN A 40 6.04 -4.64 9.28
N SER A 41 6.35 -5.85 9.74
CA SER A 41 5.73 -6.48 10.91
C SER A 41 6.73 -6.64 12.05
N GLN A 42 6.25 -6.51 13.30
CA GLN A 42 7.07 -6.86 14.48
C GLN A 42 7.05 -8.37 14.81
N ILE A 43 6.08 -9.15 14.29
CA ILE A 43 5.82 -10.53 14.76
C ILE A 43 6.41 -11.59 13.82
N ASP A 44 6.48 -11.33 12.51
CA ASP A 44 6.77 -12.39 11.54
C ASP A 44 8.28 -12.62 11.30
N SER A 45 8.62 -13.88 11.01
CA SER A 45 9.92 -14.31 10.50
C SER A 45 10.29 -13.66 9.17
N SER A 46 9.30 -13.23 8.40
CA SER A 46 9.46 -12.38 7.22
C SER A 46 9.37 -10.91 7.63
N ALA A 47 10.48 -10.19 7.42
CA ALA A 47 10.66 -8.80 7.84
C ALA A 47 9.58 -7.85 7.33
N ALA A 48 9.21 -8.06 6.07
CA ALA A 48 8.23 -7.26 5.37
C ALA A 48 7.49 -8.09 4.34
N ILE A 49 6.28 -7.65 4.00
CA ILE A 49 5.52 -8.10 2.84
C ILE A 49 5.32 -6.91 1.90
N GLU A 50 5.53 -7.13 0.61
CA GLU A 50 5.20 -6.16 -0.43
C GLU A 50 3.94 -6.62 -1.14
N LEU A 51 2.91 -5.77 -1.09
CA LEU A 51 1.68 -5.94 -1.86
C LEU A 51 1.81 -5.13 -3.16
N GLU A 52 1.61 -5.76 -4.31
CA GLU A 52 1.55 -5.09 -5.61
C GLU A 52 0.11 -5.11 -6.12
N PHE A 53 -0.48 -3.91 -6.19
CA PHE A 53 -1.77 -3.64 -6.77
C PHE A 53 -1.58 -3.13 -8.20
N SER A 54 -2.07 -3.88 -9.17
CA SER A 54 -1.98 -3.57 -10.59
C SER A 54 -3.33 -3.15 -11.14
N GLY A 55 -3.34 -2.12 -12.00
CA GLY A 55 -4.58 -1.56 -12.49
C GLY A 55 -5.36 -0.86 -11.37
N ILE A 56 -4.69 0.02 -10.63
CA ILE A 56 -5.32 0.82 -9.57
C ILE A 56 -6.56 1.55 -10.10
N ILE A 57 -7.65 1.44 -9.34
CA ILE A 57 -8.92 2.13 -9.54
C ILE A 57 -8.99 3.33 -8.60
N SER A 58 -8.64 3.14 -7.32
CA SER A 58 -8.60 4.21 -6.34
C SER A 58 -7.62 3.92 -5.20
N LEU A 59 -7.09 5.00 -4.62
CA LEU A 59 -6.32 5.01 -3.37
C LEU A 59 -6.87 6.13 -2.50
N SER A 60 -7.33 5.78 -1.29
CA SER A 60 -7.67 6.73 -0.24
C SER A 60 -6.65 6.55 0.89
N LEU A 61 -5.58 7.33 0.86
CA LEU A 61 -4.55 7.32 1.90
C LEU A 61 -4.99 8.18 3.09
N ARG A 62 -5.00 7.60 4.28
CA ARG A 62 -5.41 8.27 5.53
C ARG A 62 -4.39 7.98 6.63
N PRO A 63 -3.24 8.67 6.62
CA PRO A 63 -2.21 8.46 7.63
C PRO A 63 -2.67 9.06 8.95
N THR A 64 -2.36 8.38 10.03
CA THR A 64 -2.51 8.88 11.40
C THR A 64 -1.45 9.94 11.69
N ASP A 65 -1.79 10.98 12.48
CA ASP A 65 -0.82 12.00 12.90
C ASP A 65 0.13 11.46 14.00
N GLU A 66 1.17 12.22 14.33
CA GLU A 66 2.23 11.76 15.26
C GLU A 66 1.76 11.63 16.73
N LYS A 67 0.51 11.97 17.05
CA LYS A 67 -0.03 11.85 18.41
C LYS A 67 -0.59 10.47 18.71
N TYR A 68 -0.83 9.68 17.66
CA TYR A 68 -1.36 8.33 17.77
C TYR A 68 -0.43 7.36 17.07
N THR A 69 -0.61 6.09 17.38
CA THR A 69 0.13 5.01 16.74
C THR A 69 -0.61 4.60 15.45
N CYS A 70 0.11 4.02 14.49
CA CYS A 70 -0.40 3.71 13.14
C CYS A 70 -0.33 2.22 12.80
N GLU A 71 -0.20 1.37 13.81
CA GLU A 71 -0.25 -0.08 13.66
C GLU A 71 -1.55 -0.50 13.00
N ILE A 72 -1.42 -1.46 12.09
CA ILE A 72 -2.52 -2.21 11.54
C ILE A 72 -2.94 -3.20 12.63
N LEU A 73 -4.11 -2.96 13.22
CA LEU A 73 -4.74 -3.89 14.16
C LEU A 73 -5.48 -4.99 13.40
N GLU A 74 -6.20 -4.60 12.35
CA GLU A 74 -6.87 -5.52 11.44
C GLU A 74 -6.73 -5.00 10.01
N ALA A 75 -6.83 -5.91 9.04
CA ALA A 75 -6.93 -5.54 7.63
C ALA A 75 -7.87 -6.50 6.91
N SER A 76 -8.65 -5.98 5.99
CA SER A 76 -9.56 -6.75 5.17
C SER A 76 -9.15 -6.74 3.70
N LEU A 77 -9.40 -7.86 3.03
CA LEU A 77 -9.28 -8.00 1.58
C LEU A 77 -10.59 -8.58 1.06
N GLU A 78 -11.30 -7.80 0.26
CA GLU A 78 -12.57 -8.17 -0.37
C GLU A 78 -12.41 -8.20 -1.88
N GLU A 79 -12.98 -9.20 -2.54
CA GLU A 79 -13.17 -9.19 -3.99
C GLU A 79 -14.63 -8.82 -4.29
N LYS A 80 -14.83 -7.72 -5.03
CA LYS A 80 -16.16 -7.21 -5.36
C LYS A 80 -16.18 -6.68 -6.78
N ASP A 81 -17.17 -7.13 -7.56
CA ASP A 81 -17.37 -6.72 -8.96
C ASP A 81 -16.11 -6.92 -9.84
N GLY A 82 -15.28 -7.92 -9.54
CA GLY A 82 -14.02 -8.22 -10.24
C GLY A 82 -12.83 -7.34 -9.82
N TYR A 83 -12.95 -6.57 -8.74
CA TYR A 83 -11.87 -5.77 -8.17
C TYR A 83 -11.48 -6.27 -6.78
N PHE A 84 -10.21 -6.09 -6.45
CA PHE A 84 -9.65 -6.32 -5.11
C PHE A 84 -9.66 -5.02 -4.32
N ILE A 85 -10.28 -5.05 -3.14
CA ILE A 85 -10.37 -3.92 -2.21
C ILE A 85 -9.64 -4.33 -0.93
N TRP A 86 -8.51 -3.69 -0.67
CA TRP A 86 -7.76 -3.85 0.57
C TRP A 86 -7.98 -2.64 1.48
N LYS A 87 -8.12 -2.88 2.78
CA LYS A 87 -8.32 -1.85 3.79
C LYS A 87 -7.46 -2.17 5.01
N ASP A 88 -6.72 -1.20 5.54
CA ASP A 88 -6.35 -1.28 6.95
C ASP A 88 -7.57 -0.86 7.78
N ASP A 89 -8.00 -1.76 8.66
CA ASP A 89 -9.18 -1.57 9.48
C ASP A 89 -8.73 -0.96 10.81
N ILE A 90 -9.00 0.33 10.95
CA ILE A 90 -8.80 1.06 12.20
C ILE A 90 -10.14 0.97 12.94
N ASP A 91 -10.36 -0.11 13.68
CA ASP A 91 -11.55 -0.20 14.53
C ASP A 91 -11.43 0.80 15.68
N LEU A 92 -12.12 1.94 15.57
CA LEU A 92 -12.33 2.85 16.68
C LEU A 92 -13.77 3.40 16.62
N SER A 93 -14.69 2.61 17.18
CA SER A 93 -16.09 2.92 17.48
C SER A 93 -17.06 2.96 16.29
N GLU A 94 -18.24 2.37 16.48
CA GLU A 94 -19.34 2.22 15.50
C GLU A 94 -19.90 3.54 14.92
N GLU A 95 -19.31 4.70 15.22
CA GLU A 95 -19.82 6.02 14.86
C GLU A 95 -18.94 6.83 13.90
N SER A 96 -17.97 6.24 13.19
CA SER A 96 -17.26 7.05 12.18
C SER A 96 -17.01 6.34 10.85
N ASP A 97 -17.35 7.04 9.76
CA ASP A 97 -17.00 6.78 8.35
C ASP A 97 -15.46 6.82 8.09
N ARG A 98 -14.65 6.39 9.05
CA ARG A 98 -13.20 6.55 9.09
C ARG A 98 -12.49 5.20 9.06
N CYS A 99 -12.71 4.45 7.99
CA CYS A 99 -11.71 3.47 7.56
C CYS A 99 -10.39 4.21 7.29
N GLY A 100 -9.25 3.54 7.54
CA GLY A 100 -7.92 4.06 7.27
C GLY A 100 -7.60 4.05 5.76
N THR A 101 -6.45 3.51 5.39
CA THR A 101 -6.02 3.39 3.99
C THR A 101 -6.87 2.37 3.25
N VAL A 102 -7.48 2.80 2.13
CA VAL A 102 -8.26 1.92 1.23
C VAL A 102 -7.65 1.91 -0.16
N ILE A 103 -7.45 0.72 -0.71
CA ILE A 103 -6.85 0.48 -2.02
C ILE A 103 -7.79 -0.38 -2.85
N CYS A 104 -8.15 0.06 -4.05
CA CYS A 104 -8.95 -0.70 -5.00
C CYS A 104 -8.18 -0.93 -6.31
N SER A 105 -8.15 -2.16 -6.80
CA SER A 105 -7.38 -2.54 -8.00
C SER A 105 -8.02 -3.68 -8.79
N GLU A 106 -7.64 -3.82 -10.05
CA GLU A 106 -8.01 -4.96 -10.89
C GLU A 106 -7.30 -6.25 -10.48
N ARG A 107 -6.06 -6.15 -9.98
CA ARG A 107 -5.22 -7.31 -9.65
C ARG A 107 -4.38 -7.04 -8.41
N LEU A 108 -4.24 -8.06 -7.59
CA LEU A 108 -3.36 -8.08 -6.42
C LEU A 108 -2.39 -9.26 -6.50
N SER A 109 -1.12 -8.99 -6.19
CA SER A 109 -0.11 -10.01 -5.90
C SER A 109 0.72 -9.59 -4.70
N TRP A 110 1.45 -10.52 -4.09
CA TRP A 110 2.31 -10.21 -2.96
C TRP A 110 3.57 -11.06 -2.96
N ARG A 111 4.61 -10.54 -2.32
CA ARG A 111 5.84 -11.29 -2.03
C ARG A 111 6.35 -10.96 -0.64
N GLU A 112 6.97 -11.95 -0.01
CA GLU A 112 7.75 -11.73 1.19
C GLU A 112 9.08 -11.09 0.84
N ILE A 113 9.52 -10.15 1.67
CA ILE A 113 10.83 -9.54 1.57
C ILE A 113 11.58 -9.82 2.87
N LYS A 114 12.60 -10.67 2.76
CA LYS A 114 13.44 -11.03 3.90
C LYS A 114 14.40 -9.89 4.22
N SER A 115 14.67 -9.69 5.50
CA SER A 115 15.73 -8.80 5.99
C SER A 115 15.56 -7.31 5.66
N VAL A 116 14.33 -6.87 5.36
CA VAL A 116 13.99 -5.44 5.22
C VAL A 116 13.35 -4.94 6.50
N TYR A 117 14.17 -4.28 7.32
CA TYR A 117 13.78 -3.71 8.61
C TYR A 117 14.30 -2.27 8.72
N GLY A 118 13.76 -1.52 9.66
CA GLY A 118 14.31 -0.23 10.06
C GLY A 118 13.81 0.95 9.25
N SER A 119 14.51 2.07 9.36
CA SER A 119 14.04 3.38 8.92
C SER A 119 14.35 3.74 7.48
N ASP A 120 15.29 3.04 6.84
CA ASP A 120 15.80 3.40 5.51
C ASP A 120 14.71 3.26 4.43
N GLU A 121 14.82 4.07 3.37
CA GLU A 121 13.90 4.05 2.23
C GLU A 121 14.14 2.80 1.37
N PHE A 122 13.10 1.98 1.20
CA PHE A 122 13.14 0.77 0.39
C PHE A 122 13.04 1.08 -1.11
N TYR A 123 12.12 1.95 -1.52
CA TYR A 123 11.95 2.34 -2.92
C TYR A 123 12.85 3.54 -3.29
N SER A 124 14.16 3.35 -3.24
CA SER A 124 15.11 4.37 -3.71
C SER A 124 15.20 4.37 -5.24
N PRO A 125 15.22 5.54 -5.91
CA PRO A 125 15.63 5.61 -7.31
C PRO A 125 17.03 5.02 -7.48
N ALA A 126 17.29 4.37 -8.61
CA ALA A 126 18.66 4.04 -8.96
C ALA A 126 19.46 5.34 -9.14
N GLU A 127 20.60 5.43 -8.46
CA GLU A 127 21.59 6.51 -8.67
C GLU A 127 22.12 6.53 -10.11
#